data_AF-A0A0E8T0S6-F1
#
_entry.id   AF-A0A0E8T0S6-F1
#
_cell.length_a   1.000
_cell.length_b   1.000
_cell.length_c   1.000
_cell.angle_alpha   90.00
_cell.angle_beta   90.00
_cell.angle_gamma   90.00
#
_symmetry.space_group_name_H-M   'P 1'
#
loop_
_entity.id
_entity.type
_entity.pdbx_description
1 polymer ?
#
loop_
_entity_poly.entity_id
_entity_poly.type
_entity_poly.pdbx_seq_one_letter_code
_entity_poly.pdbx_strand_id
1 'polypeptide(L)'
;MKKIGTYLVYVLAVVFIMLAFACGTIAFAELGYSAVLAFTFGYAFALLSMYLIFILHELGHAFCGYLTGYRLVAFGLGHFILTKKSGRFHLSRTAILKNVGAQYIGLKEDESDQRIILMLSGGLMVHLGLILLAIVFGFLTRSWYFAGTWIFLNLSFFLNNILPVDITDGAKIWELLQHPENTKYAYLVLRHSAQTLLAPQEYDLKDFVQAVPEDARGSFADGVLGMQGEVSILEGKEEVAKQQFQALLERTTTPMMQTVAQLSLLHIALLEGDFEQAEQYASIRQVKSFLSLKLSNLQVIQAWYQLKVKKDVDRTRKALKIARQKMDSSRMLRDEKRYYENLLAELEKELAEGV
;
A
#
# COMPACT_ATOMS: atom_id res chain seq x y z
N MET A 1 6.45 25.29 7.02
CA MET A 1 6.73 24.73 8.37
C MET A 1 6.42 23.23 8.48
N LYS A 2 5.27 22.71 8.01
CA LYS A 2 4.95 21.26 8.06
C LYS A 2 6.00 20.33 7.43
N LYS A 3 6.55 20.67 6.26
CA LYS A 3 7.56 19.83 5.56
C LYS A 3 8.86 19.64 6.34
N ILE A 4 9.37 20.69 7.03
CA ILE A 4 10.64 20.62 7.77
C ILE A 4 10.54 19.65 8.95
N GLY A 5 9.42 19.68 9.68
CA GLY A 5 9.17 18.73 10.78
C GLY A 5 9.11 17.28 10.29
N THR A 6 8.44 17.03 9.17
CA THR A 6 8.40 15.71 8.54
C THR A 6 9.79 15.22 8.12
N TYR A 7 10.60 16.08 7.49
CA TYR A 7 11.98 15.72 7.13
C TYR A 7 12.85 15.41 8.35
N LEU A 8 12.72 16.20 9.42
CA LEU A 8 13.46 15.95 10.66
C LEU A 8 13.13 14.56 11.23
N VAL A 9 11.85 14.19 11.25
CA VAL A 9 11.45 12.88 11.77
C VAL A 9 11.97 11.74 10.90
N TYR A 10 11.97 11.88 9.57
CA TYR A 10 12.61 10.87 8.70
C TYR A 10 14.11 10.75 8.94
N VAL A 11 14.81 11.89 9.10
CA VAL A 11 16.24 11.89 9.44
C VAL A 11 16.48 11.17 10.78
N LEU A 12 15.69 11.47 11.80
CA LEU A 12 15.78 10.81 13.10
C LEU A 12 15.50 9.30 13.00
N ALA A 13 14.49 8.91 12.24
CA ALA A 13 14.18 7.50 12.02
C ALA A 13 15.34 6.75 11.35
N VAL A 14 16.01 7.36 10.37
CA VAL A 14 17.21 6.78 9.74
C VAL A 14 18.38 6.71 10.73
N VAL A 15 18.59 7.76 11.54
CA VAL A 15 19.62 7.76 12.60
C VAL A 15 19.39 6.63 13.58
N PHE A 16 18.15 6.38 14.01
CA PHE A 16 17.84 5.28 14.90
C PHE A 16 18.10 3.91 14.25
N ILE A 17 17.84 3.73 12.96
CA ILE A 17 18.25 2.50 12.27
C ILE A 17 19.76 2.33 12.34
N MET A 18 20.55 3.36 12.02
CA MET A 18 22.01 3.29 12.10
C MET A 18 22.51 2.96 13.51
N LEU A 19 21.92 3.57 14.54
CA LEU A 19 22.23 3.27 15.94
C LEU A 19 21.88 1.82 16.32
N ALA A 20 20.79 1.27 15.79
CA ALA A 20 20.43 -0.12 16.05
C ALA A 20 21.46 -1.11 15.49
N PHE A 21 21.94 -0.86 14.27
CA PHE A 21 22.99 -1.66 13.64
C PHE A 21 24.33 -1.52 14.37
N ALA A 22 24.67 -0.33 14.84
CA ALA A 22 25.86 -0.10 15.67
C ALA A 22 25.75 -0.87 16.99
N CYS A 23 24.61 -0.76 17.70
CA CYS A 23 24.36 -1.52 18.92
C CYS A 23 24.46 -3.03 18.68
N GLY A 24 23.89 -3.55 17.59
CA GLY A 24 23.97 -4.96 17.27
C GLY A 24 25.43 -5.41 17.08
N THR A 25 26.22 -4.62 16.36
CA THR A 25 27.65 -4.90 16.14
C THR A 25 28.43 -4.91 17.45
N ILE A 26 28.22 -3.90 18.30
CA ILE A 26 28.91 -3.81 19.60
C ILE A 26 28.50 -4.97 20.52
N ALA A 27 27.23 -5.35 20.53
CA ALA A 27 26.73 -6.46 21.33
C ALA A 27 27.47 -7.77 21.04
N PHE A 28 27.70 -8.10 19.77
CA PHE A 28 28.49 -9.29 19.40
C PHE A 28 29.99 -9.09 19.62
N ALA A 29 30.51 -7.86 19.53
CA ALA A 29 31.91 -7.61 19.90
C ALA A 29 32.16 -7.88 21.40
N GLU A 30 31.22 -7.52 22.28
CA GLU A 30 31.31 -7.81 23.73
C GLU A 30 31.26 -9.31 24.05
N LEU A 31 30.68 -10.12 23.16
CA LEU A 31 30.72 -11.58 23.26
C LEU A 31 32.07 -12.19 22.84
N GLY A 32 33.05 -11.37 22.44
CA GLY A 32 34.40 -11.79 22.08
C GLY A 32 34.58 -12.21 20.62
N TYR A 33 33.60 -11.94 19.74
CA TYR A 33 33.74 -12.18 18.31
C TYR A 33 34.75 -11.20 17.67
N SER A 34 35.45 -11.67 16.62
CA SER A 34 36.30 -10.79 15.81
C SER A 34 35.48 -9.67 15.16
N ALA A 35 36.12 -8.56 14.79
CA ALA A 35 35.42 -7.41 14.19
C ALA A 35 34.54 -7.80 12.98
N VAL A 36 35.03 -8.69 12.11
CA VAL A 36 34.28 -9.19 10.95
C VAL A 36 33.05 -9.98 11.40
N LEU A 37 33.20 -10.91 12.34
CA LEU A 37 32.10 -11.74 12.83
C LEU A 37 31.08 -10.92 13.63
N ALA A 38 31.55 -9.99 14.47
CA ALA A 38 30.70 -9.08 15.22
C ALA A 38 29.85 -8.19 14.29
N PHE A 39 30.46 -7.66 13.23
CA PHE A 39 29.73 -6.93 12.20
C PHE A 39 28.71 -7.83 11.49
N THR A 40 29.11 -9.01 11.01
CA THR A 40 28.21 -9.93 10.30
C THR A 40 27.03 -10.37 11.16
N PHE A 41 27.27 -10.80 12.41
CA PHE A 41 26.22 -11.24 13.31
C PHE A 41 25.36 -10.09 13.83
N GLY A 42 25.97 -8.94 14.17
CA GLY A 42 25.24 -7.75 14.58
C GLY A 42 24.32 -7.22 13.48
N TYR A 43 24.81 -7.18 12.24
CA TYR A 43 24.04 -6.77 11.08
C TYR A 43 22.90 -7.75 10.78
N ALA A 44 23.18 -9.06 10.78
CA ALA A 44 22.16 -10.09 10.61
C ALA A 44 21.10 -10.03 11.71
N PHE A 45 21.50 -9.85 12.97
CA PHE A 45 20.60 -9.72 14.11
C PHE A 45 19.67 -8.51 13.98
N ALA A 46 20.21 -7.33 13.62
CA ALA A 46 19.39 -6.14 13.40
C ALA A 46 18.39 -6.37 12.24
N LEU A 47 18.82 -6.91 11.11
CA LEU A 47 17.93 -7.23 9.98
C LEU A 47 16.83 -8.21 10.35
N LEU A 48 17.17 -9.33 10.99
CA LEU A 48 16.18 -10.33 11.41
C LEU A 48 15.20 -9.74 12.44
N SER A 49 15.69 -8.89 13.34
CA SER A 49 14.85 -8.16 14.30
C SER A 49 13.88 -7.22 13.58
N MET A 50 14.28 -6.54 12.50
CA MET A 50 13.36 -5.70 11.71
C MET A 50 12.19 -6.51 11.16
N TYR A 51 12.44 -7.68 10.56
CA TYR A 51 11.37 -8.55 10.06
C TYR A 51 10.43 -8.99 11.18
N LEU A 52 10.97 -9.41 12.32
CA LEU A 52 10.16 -9.82 13.46
C LEU A 52 9.33 -8.66 14.01
N ILE A 53 9.90 -7.46 14.11
CA ILE A 53 9.18 -6.26 14.56
C ILE A 53 8.02 -5.92 13.61
N PHE A 54 8.21 -6.01 12.29
CA PHE A 54 7.11 -5.80 11.33
C PHE A 54 6.01 -6.85 11.47
N ILE A 55 6.36 -8.12 11.68
CA ILE A 55 5.36 -9.16 11.93
C ILE A 55 4.56 -8.82 13.19
N LEU A 56 5.25 -8.49 14.28
CA LEU A 56 4.61 -8.16 15.55
C LEU A 56 3.73 -6.91 15.43
N HIS A 57 4.15 -5.89 14.69
CA HIS A 57 3.37 -4.69 14.42
C HIS A 57 2.01 -5.03 13.78
N GLU A 58 2.03 -5.80 12.69
CA GLU A 58 0.79 -6.23 12.02
C GLU A 58 -0.07 -7.15 12.90
N LEU A 59 0.55 -7.98 13.75
CA LEU A 59 -0.16 -8.77 14.76
C LEU A 59 -0.82 -7.89 15.82
N GLY A 60 -0.25 -6.72 16.11
CA GLY A 60 -0.89 -5.70 16.95
C GLY A 60 -2.21 -5.23 16.35
N HIS A 61 -2.24 -4.90 15.05
CA HIS A 61 -3.49 -4.57 14.36
C HIS A 61 -4.48 -5.72 14.39
N ALA A 62 -4.02 -6.95 14.17
CA ALA A 62 -4.89 -8.13 14.21
C ALA A 62 -5.48 -8.37 15.62
N PHE A 63 -4.68 -8.19 16.67
CA PHE A 63 -5.11 -8.34 18.05
C PHE A 63 -6.14 -7.27 18.44
N CYS A 64 -5.82 -5.99 18.23
CA CYS A 64 -6.74 -4.90 18.52
C CYS A 64 -7.99 -4.93 17.61
N GLY A 65 -7.83 -5.37 16.36
CA GLY A 65 -8.93 -5.66 15.44
C GLY A 65 -9.85 -6.74 15.99
N TYR A 66 -9.31 -7.87 16.45
CA TYR A 66 -10.10 -8.95 17.04
C TYR A 66 -10.90 -8.47 18.27
N LEU A 67 -10.28 -7.71 19.16
CA LEU A 67 -10.95 -7.11 20.33
C LEU A 67 -12.10 -6.16 19.95
N THR A 68 -12.07 -5.62 18.74
CA THR A 68 -13.07 -4.68 18.21
C THR A 68 -14.00 -5.31 17.19
N GLY A 69 -13.96 -6.63 17.02
CA GLY A 69 -14.88 -7.40 16.16
C GLY A 69 -14.41 -7.57 14.71
N TYR A 70 -13.18 -7.18 14.37
CA TYR A 70 -12.59 -7.49 13.06
C TYR A 70 -12.15 -8.94 12.99
N ARG A 71 -12.45 -9.56 11.85
CA ARG A 71 -11.94 -10.87 11.45
C ARG A 71 -10.74 -10.67 10.54
N LEU A 72 -9.63 -11.32 10.88
CA LEU A 72 -8.42 -11.34 10.05
C LEU A 72 -8.74 -11.96 8.69
N VAL A 73 -8.51 -11.19 7.62
CA VAL A 73 -8.60 -11.64 6.23
C VAL A 73 -7.24 -11.94 5.67
N ALA A 74 -6.27 -11.05 5.84
CA ALA A 74 -4.94 -11.27 5.32
C ALA A 74 -3.85 -10.57 6.14
N PHE A 75 -2.66 -11.15 6.03
CA PHE A 75 -1.42 -10.67 6.64
C PHE A 75 -0.30 -10.72 5.61
N GLY A 76 0.26 -9.58 5.27
CA GLY A 76 1.36 -9.43 4.30
C GLY A 76 2.69 -9.18 4.99
N LEU A 77 3.77 -9.76 4.45
CA LEU A 77 5.15 -9.40 4.78
C LEU A 77 6.01 -9.48 3.52
N GLY A 78 6.51 -8.33 3.06
CA GLY A 78 7.27 -8.22 1.82
C GLY A 78 6.52 -8.79 0.61
N HIS A 79 7.02 -9.89 0.05
CA HIS A 79 6.43 -10.54 -1.14
C HIS A 79 5.43 -11.64 -0.82
N PHE A 80 5.18 -11.89 0.46
CA PHE A 80 4.31 -12.96 0.92
C PHE A 80 3.05 -12.38 1.52
N ILE A 81 1.92 -13.03 1.25
CA ILE A 81 0.67 -12.76 1.93
C ILE A 81 0.07 -14.08 2.42
N LEU A 82 -0.41 -14.07 3.65
CA LEU A 82 -1.15 -15.14 4.28
C LEU A 82 -2.61 -14.72 4.32
N THR A 83 -3.45 -15.32 3.46
CA THR A 83 -4.89 -15.01 3.39
C THR A 83 -5.68 -16.10 4.08
N LYS A 84 -6.67 -15.74 4.91
CA LYS A 84 -7.59 -16.66 5.57
C LYS A 84 -8.84 -16.83 4.70
N LYS A 85 -8.92 -17.93 3.96
CA LYS A 85 -10.08 -18.30 3.11
C LYS A 85 -10.79 -19.50 3.71
N SER A 86 -12.10 -19.40 3.92
CA SER A 86 -12.94 -20.49 4.46
C SER A 86 -12.35 -21.15 5.72
N GLY A 87 -11.82 -20.33 6.63
CA GLY A 87 -11.21 -20.77 7.89
C GLY A 87 -9.77 -21.32 7.79
N ARG A 88 -9.21 -21.48 6.58
CA ARG A 88 -7.84 -21.97 6.35
C ARG A 88 -6.91 -20.86 5.90
N PHE A 89 -5.64 -20.94 6.29
CA PHE A 89 -4.62 -20.00 5.85
C PHE A 89 -3.96 -20.47 4.55
N HIS A 90 -3.86 -19.55 3.59
CA HIS A 90 -3.24 -19.76 2.29
C HIS A 90 -2.10 -18.77 2.13
N LEU A 91 -0.88 -19.29 2.00
CA LEU A 91 0.29 -18.47 1.71
C LEU A 91 0.44 -18.32 0.19
N SER A 92 0.57 -17.09 -0.28
CA SER A 92 0.86 -16.82 -1.69
C SER A 92 1.99 -15.80 -1.84
N ARG A 93 2.76 -15.94 -2.92
CA ARG A 93 3.74 -14.94 -3.35
C ARG A 93 3.03 -13.97 -4.28
N THR A 94 2.66 -12.81 -3.75
CA THR A 94 2.08 -11.75 -4.58
C THR A 94 2.73 -10.45 -4.17
N ALA A 95 3.26 -9.71 -5.14
CA ALA A 95 3.78 -8.38 -4.90
C ALA A 95 2.64 -7.51 -4.37
N ILE A 96 2.64 -7.28 -3.05
CA ILE A 96 1.88 -6.22 -2.40
C ILE A 96 2.45 -4.89 -2.92
N LEU A 97 1.64 -3.83 -2.93
CA LEU A 97 2.04 -2.47 -3.29
C LEU A 97 3.51 -2.21 -3.00
N LYS A 98 4.27 -1.87 -4.05
CA LYS A 98 5.69 -1.52 -3.94
C LYS A 98 5.82 -0.48 -2.83
N ASN A 99 6.67 -0.76 -1.84
CA ASN A 99 6.92 0.04 -0.61
C ASN A 99 6.00 -0.20 0.60
N VAL A 100 5.15 -1.23 0.60
CA VAL A 100 4.45 -1.68 1.81
C VAL A 100 5.21 -2.86 2.41
N GLY A 101 5.87 -2.65 3.55
CA GLY A 101 6.73 -3.65 4.20
C GLY A 101 5.94 -4.83 4.79
N ALA A 102 4.77 -4.54 5.34
CA ALA A 102 3.82 -5.50 5.88
C ALA A 102 2.39 -4.93 5.79
N GLN A 103 1.36 -5.77 5.84
CA GLN A 103 -0.03 -5.32 5.67
C GLN A 103 -1.04 -6.22 6.38
N TYR A 104 -1.81 -5.65 7.30
CA TYR A 104 -3.01 -6.26 7.88
C TYR A 104 -4.28 -5.84 7.11
N ILE A 105 -5.16 -6.81 6.85
CA ILE A 105 -6.51 -6.56 6.35
C ILE A 105 -7.50 -7.31 7.24
N GLY A 106 -8.42 -6.55 7.83
CA GLY A 106 -9.51 -7.05 8.65
C GLY A 106 -10.87 -6.64 8.08
N LEU A 107 -11.87 -7.50 8.27
CA LEU A 107 -13.26 -7.23 7.95
C LEU A 107 -14.10 -7.22 9.22
N LYS A 108 -15.07 -6.31 9.29
CA LYS A 108 -16.06 -6.24 10.37
C LYS A 108 -17.44 -6.08 9.76
N GLU A 109 -18.45 -6.68 10.39
CA GLU A 109 -19.83 -6.67 9.91
C GLU A 109 -20.56 -5.35 10.17
N ASP A 110 -20.16 -4.58 11.18
CA ASP A 110 -20.72 -3.25 11.49
C ASP A 110 -19.86 -2.13 10.88
N GLU A 111 -20.43 -1.42 9.90
CA GLU A 111 -19.74 -0.46 9.02
C GLU A 111 -19.65 0.98 9.55
N SER A 112 -19.93 1.21 10.85
CA SER A 112 -19.99 2.59 11.40
C SER A 112 -19.29 2.78 12.74
N ASP A 113 -18.30 1.93 13.05
CA ASP A 113 -17.71 1.88 14.37
C ASP A 113 -16.30 2.49 14.46
N GLN A 114 -16.18 3.58 15.24
CA GLN A 114 -14.91 4.29 15.49
C GLN A 114 -13.83 3.45 16.17
N ARG A 115 -14.15 2.26 16.69
CA ARG A 115 -13.17 1.30 17.21
C ARG A 115 -12.15 0.84 16.15
N ILE A 116 -12.33 1.18 14.88
CA ILE A 116 -11.26 1.14 13.85
C ILE A 116 -9.98 1.85 14.31
N ILE A 117 -10.09 2.93 15.11
CA ILE A 117 -8.92 3.64 15.65
C ILE A 117 -8.10 2.72 16.56
N LEU A 118 -8.75 1.90 17.38
CA LEU A 118 -8.05 0.94 18.25
C LEU A 118 -7.36 -0.15 17.41
N MET A 119 -8.01 -0.66 16.37
CA MET A 119 -7.38 -1.58 15.40
C MET A 119 -6.13 -0.95 14.77
N LEU A 120 -6.21 0.31 14.28
CA LEU A 120 -5.07 1.03 13.72
C LEU A 120 -3.98 1.32 14.78
N SER A 121 -4.37 1.55 16.03
CA SER A 121 -3.42 1.82 17.12
C SER A 121 -2.62 0.59 17.53
N GLY A 122 -3.10 -0.62 17.21
CA GLY A 122 -2.47 -1.88 17.59
C GLY A 122 -0.99 -1.99 17.19
N GLY A 123 -0.64 -1.62 15.96
CA GLY A 123 0.76 -1.62 15.50
C GLY A 123 1.65 -0.62 16.25
N LEU A 124 1.12 0.57 16.57
CA LEU A 124 1.81 1.58 17.37
C LEU A 124 2.02 1.11 18.82
N MET A 125 1.02 0.47 19.42
CA MET A 125 1.10 -0.09 20.78
C MET A 125 2.17 -1.19 20.88
N VAL A 126 2.33 -2.00 19.83
CA VAL A 126 3.37 -3.03 19.79
C VAL A 126 4.77 -2.42 19.87
N HIS A 127 5.05 -1.34 19.14
CA HIS A 127 6.37 -0.70 19.23
C HIS A 127 6.66 -0.18 20.63
N LEU A 128 5.69 0.46 21.28
CA LEU A 128 5.83 0.93 22.66
C LEU A 128 6.06 -0.24 23.63
N GLY A 129 5.31 -1.34 23.47
CA GLY A 129 5.47 -2.55 24.26
C GLY A 129 6.84 -3.21 24.08
N LEU A 130 7.36 -3.25 22.84
CA LEU A 130 8.67 -3.82 22.53
C LEU A 130 9.82 -2.95 23.06
N ILE A 131 9.68 -1.62 23.04
CA ILE A 131 10.64 -0.71 23.69
C ILE A 131 10.67 -1.00 25.19
N LEU A 132 9.50 -1.08 25.85
CA LEU A 132 9.42 -1.38 27.27
C LEU A 132 10.05 -2.74 27.60
N LEU A 133 9.74 -3.77 26.82
CA LEU A 133 10.31 -5.11 27.00
C LEU A 133 11.83 -5.11 26.82
N ALA A 134 12.35 -4.38 25.84
CA ALA A 134 13.79 -4.24 25.61
C ALA A 134 14.49 -3.51 26.77
N ILE A 135 13.86 -2.48 27.35
CA ILE A 135 14.38 -1.79 28.55
C ILE A 135 14.44 -2.76 29.73
N VAL A 136 13.36 -3.50 29.99
CA VAL A 136 13.32 -4.52 31.05
C VAL A 136 14.41 -5.59 30.84
N PHE A 137 14.55 -6.08 29.60
CA PHE A 137 15.62 -7.00 29.24
C PHE A 137 17.00 -6.43 29.55
N GLY A 138 17.28 -5.17 29.15
CA GLY A 138 18.56 -4.50 29.42
C GLY A 138 18.88 -4.40 30.91
N PHE A 139 17.88 -4.13 31.77
CA PHE A 139 18.08 -4.10 33.22
C PHE A 139 18.36 -5.49 33.81
N LEU A 140 17.61 -6.52 33.40
CA LEU A 140 17.71 -7.86 33.94
C LEU A 140 19.00 -8.58 33.52
N THR A 141 19.44 -8.39 32.28
CA THR A 141 20.60 -9.10 31.70
C THR A 141 21.87 -8.27 31.69
N ARG A 142 21.76 -6.95 31.91
CA ARG A 142 22.83 -5.96 31.69
C ARG A 142 23.33 -5.90 30.23
N SER A 143 22.64 -6.55 29.30
CA SER A 143 22.99 -6.58 27.88
C SER A 143 22.39 -5.40 27.11
N TRP A 144 22.86 -4.19 27.41
CA TRP A 144 22.28 -2.94 26.90
C TRP A 144 22.43 -2.74 25.40
N TYR A 145 23.45 -3.31 24.75
CA TYR A 145 23.59 -3.20 23.30
C TYR A 145 22.57 -4.08 22.55
N PHE A 146 22.28 -5.28 23.04
CA PHE A 146 21.17 -6.09 22.51
C PHE A 146 19.81 -5.40 22.70
N ALA A 147 19.56 -4.84 23.90
CA ALA A 147 18.38 -4.02 24.17
C ALA A 147 18.32 -2.79 23.25
N GLY A 148 19.45 -2.10 23.08
CA GLY A 148 19.60 -0.90 22.27
C GLY A 148 19.22 -1.12 20.81
N THR A 149 19.61 -2.26 20.22
CA THR A 149 19.15 -2.64 18.87
C THR A 149 17.63 -2.63 18.76
N TRP A 150 16.93 -3.27 19.69
CA TRP A 150 15.48 -3.34 19.67
C TRP A 150 14.81 -2.00 19.99
N ILE A 151 15.35 -1.23 20.93
CA ILE A 151 14.85 0.11 21.27
C ILE A 151 14.92 1.02 20.05
N PHE A 152 16.10 1.12 19.41
CA PHE A 152 16.29 2.03 18.29
C PHE A 152 15.51 1.59 17.03
N LEU A 153 15.42 0.30 16.73
CA LEU A 153 14.55 -0.17 15.64
C LEU A 153 13.09 0.20 15.88
N ASN A 154 12.56 -0.06 17.08
CA ASN A 154 11.16 0.27 17.39
C ASN A 154 10.91 1.77 17.44
N LEU A 155 11.84 2.60 17.92
CA LEU A 155 11.73 4.06 17.83
C LEU A 155 11.66 4.52 16.38
N SER A 156 12.51 3.99 15.50
CA SER A 156 12.48 4.32 14.07
C SER A 156 11.13 3.96 13.43
N PHE A 157 10.65 2.73 13.64
CA PHE A 157 9.41 2.26 13.03
C PHE A 157 8.18 2.89 13.65
N PHE A 158 8.19 3.19 14.94
CA PHE A 158 7.14 3.97 15.59
C PHE A 158 7.03 5.37 14.98
N LEU A 159 8.15 6.08 14.82
CA LEU A 159 8.17 7.40 14.19
C LEU A 159 7.64 7.38 12.76
N ASN A 160 8.05 6.39 11.95
CA ASN A 160 7.55 6.27 10.58
C ASN A 160 6.04 5.98 10.51
N ASN A 161 5.47 5.27 11.48
CA ASN A 161 4.05 4.90 11.48
C ASN A 161 3.15 5.90 12.21
N ILE A 162 3.63 6.66 13.19
CA ILE A 162 2.83 7.67 13.91
C ILE A 162 2.73 9.01 13.18
N LEU A 163 3.68 9.32 12.31
CA LEU A 163 3.67 10.55 11.53
C LEU A 163 2.40 10.62 10.67
N PRO A 164 1.60 11.69 10.72
CA PRO A 164 0.41 11.83 9.89
C PRO A 164 0.76 12.23 8.45
N VAL A 165 1.46 11.34 7.73
CA VAL A 165 1.92 11.52 6.35
C VAL A 165 1.47 10.32 5.52
N ASP A 166 0.99 10.59 4.31
CA ASP A 166 0.51 9.58 3.36
C ASP A 166 -0.50 8.59 3.99
N ILE A 167 -0.20 7.29 3.94
CA ILE A 167 -1.09 6.17 4.28
C ILE A 167 -0.69 5.46 5.58
N THR A 168 0.14 6.11 6.39
CA THR A 168 0.58 5.62 7.71
C THR A 168 -0.59 5.46 8.68
N ASP A 169 -0.41 4.67 9.73
CA ASP A 169 -1.46 4.48 10.73
C ASP A 169 -1.78 5.77 11.48
N GLY A 170 -0.76 6.57 11.79
CA GLY A 170 -0.92 7.88 12.39
C GLY A 170 -1.72 8.83 11.51
N ALA A 171 -1.54 8.81 10.19
CA ALA A 171 -2.34 9.60 9.26
C ALA A 171 -3.81 9.17 9.28
N LYS A 172 -4.07 7.86 9.22
CA LYS A 172 -5.43 7.30 9.26
C LYS A 172 -6.12 7.59 10.59
N ILE A 173 -5.43 7.41 11.71
CA ILE A 173 -5.94 7.72 13.05
C ILE A 173 -6.26 9.22 13.15
N TRP A 174 -5.32 10.08 12.73
CA TRP A 174 -5.52 11.53 12.76
C TRP A 174 -6.72 11.96 11.90
N GLU A 175 -6.85 11.41 10.70
CA GLU A 175 -8.00 11.66 9.82
C GLU A 175 -9.31 11.29 10.51
N LEU A 176 -9.41 10.11 11.12
CA LEU A 176 -10.65 9.67 11.77
C LEU A 176 -10.95 10.41 13.09
N LEU A 177 -9.94 10.99 13.73
CA LEU A 177 -10.14 11.89 14.87
C LEU A 177 -10.67 13.27 14.45
N GLN A 178 -10.23 13.78 13.28
CA GLN A 178 -10.70 15.06 12.75
C GLN A 178 -12.03 14.95 12.00
N HIS A 179 -12.23 13.82 11.31
CA HIS A 179 -13.38 13.49 10.49
C HIS A 179 -13.97 12.13 10.88
N PRO A 180 -14.61 12.01 12.06
CA PRO A 180 -15.37 10.83 12.50
C PRO A 180 -16.23 10.18 11.41
N GLU A 181 -16.88 10.99 10.59
CA GLU A 181 -17.76 10.61 9.48
C GLU A 181 -17.05 9.80 8.39
N ASN A 182 -15.73 9.90 8.27
CA ASN A 182 -14.94 9.12 7.30
C ASN A 182 -14.78 7.65 7.70
N THR A 183 -15.21 7.26 8.90
CA THR A 183 -15.18 5.87 9.37
C THR A 183 -15.83 4.93 8.36
N LYS A 184 -16.98 5.32 7.79
CA LYS A 184 -17.68 4.52 6.75
C LYS A 184 -16.85 4.34 5.47
N TYR A 185 -16.07 5.35 5.07
CA TYR A 185 -15.19 5.25 3.91
C TYR A 185 -13.98 4.36 4.19
N ALA A 186 -13.43 4.43 5.41
CA ALA A 186 -12.37 3.54 5.85
C ALA A 186 -12.83 2.08 5.82
N TYR A 187 -14.04 1.79 6.31
CA TYR A 187 -14.65 0.45 6.19
C TYR A 187 -14.83 0.04 4.73
N LEU A 188 -15.33 0.92 3.87
CA LEU A 188 -15.56 0.60 2.46
C LEU A 188 -14.25 0.25 1.73
N VAL A 189 -13.17 1.00 1.97
CA VAL A 189 -11.83 0.74 1.41
C VAL A 189 -11.23 -0.56 1.96
N LEU A 190 -11.42 -0.85 3.26
CA LEU A 190 -11.01 -2.14 3.85
C LEU A 190 -11.81 -3.30 3.26
N ARG A 191 -13.12 -3.11 3.05
CA ARG A 191 -14.02 -4.12 2.45
C ARG A 191 -13.60 -4.43 1.04
N HIS A 192 -13.35 -3.40 0.23
CA HIS A 192 -12.79 -3.53 -1.11
C HIS A 192 -11.46 -4.32 -1.10
N SER A 193 -10.52 -3.91 -0.25
CA SER A 193 -9.21 -4.57 -0.13
C SER A 193 -9.31 -6.04 0.32
N ALA A 194 -10.32 -6.37 1.13
CA ALA A 194 -10.56 -7.74 1.56
C ALA A 194 -11.21 -8.59 0.45
N GLN A 195 -12.19 -8.06 -0.28
CA GLN A 195 -12.89 -8.85 -1.30
C GLN A 195 -12.03 -9.12 -2.52
N THR A 196 -11.15 -8.19 -2.90
CA THR A 196 -10.12 -8.42 -3.93
C THR A 196 -9.19 -9.59 -3.60
N LEU A 197 -9.06 -9.95 -2.31
CA LEU A 197 -8.28 -11.09 -1.84
C LEU A 197 -9.10 -12.37 -1.68
N LEU A 198 -10.30 -12.26 -1.13
CA LEU A 198 -11.13 -13.41 -0.78
C LEU A 198 -11.81 -13.99 -2.01
N ALA A 199 -12.65 -13.18 -2.65
CA ALA A 199 -13.54 -13.58 -3.74
C ALA A 199 -13.70 -12.43 -4.76
N PRO A 200 -12.61 -12.03 -5.46
CA PRO A 200 -12.64 -10.87 -6.35
C PRO A 200 -13.72 -10.96 -7.44
N GLN A 201 -14.07 -12.18 -7.87
CA GLN A 201 -15.00 -12.40 -8.97
C GLN A 201 -16.48 -12.45 -8.55
N GLU A 202 -16.77 -12.31 -7.24
CA GLU A 202 -18.14 -12.26 -6.71
C GLU A 202 -18.69 -10.83 -6.61
N TYR A 203 -17.84 -9.82 -6.73
CA TYR A 203 -18.17 -8.40 -6.57
C TYR A 203 -17.77 -7.59 -7.79
N ASP A 204 -18.47 -6.47 -7.99
CA ASP A 204 -18.13 -5.42 -8.94
C ASP A 204 -17.58 -4.20 -8.18
N LEU A 205 -16.78 -3.34 -8.83
CA LEU A 205 -16.21 -2.15 -8.19
C LEU A 205 -17.29 -1.18 -7.67
N LYS A 206 -18.43 -1.11 -8.37
CA LYS A 206 -19.59 -0.32 -7.95
C LYS A 206 -20.19 -0.75 -6.60
N ASP A 207 -19.88 -1.96 -6.12
CA ASP A 207 -20.29 -2.42 -4.78
C ASP A 207 -19.50 -1.72 -3.67
N PHE A 208 -18.44 -0.97 -4.02
CA PHE A 208 -17.55 -0.26 -3.10
C PHE A 208 -17.55 1.25 -3.29
N VAL A 209 -18.59 1.81 -3.91
CA VAL A 209 -18.78 3.26 -4.03
C VAL A 209 -20.06 3.71 -3.34
N GLN A 210 -20.02 4.91 -2.78
CA GLN A 210 -21.16 5.59 -2.18
C GLN A 210 -21.01 7.10 -2.37
N ALA A 211 -22.08 7.88 -2.24
CA ALA A 211 -21.99 9.33 -2.33
C ALA A 211 -21.02 9.91 -1.28
N VAL A 212 -20.14 10.81 -1.72
CA VAL A 212 -19.18 11.52 -0.87
C VAL A 212 -19.54 13.01 -0.91
N PRO A 213 -19.85 13.64 0.24
CA PRO A 213 -20.11 15.08 0.29
C PRO A 213 -18.96 15.91 -0.26
N GLU A 214 -19.27 17.03 -0.91
CA GLU A 214 -18.27 17.91 -1.52
C GLU A 214 -17.27 18.48 -0.50
N ASP A 215 -17.71 18.68 0.74
CA ASP A 215 -16.93 19.20 1.86
C ASP A 215 -16.15 18.12 2.61
N ALA A 216 -16.42 16.83 2.37
CA ALA A 216 -15.63 15.74 2.95
C ALA A 216 -14.16 15.87 2.55
N ARG A 217 -13.24 15.61 3.47
CA ARG A 217 -11.79 15.69 3.25
C ARG A 217 -11.11 14.44 3.80
N GLY A 218 -9.91 14.15 3.32
CA GLY A 218 -9.11 13.03 3.83
C GLY A 218 -8.94 11.89 2.83
N SER A 219 -7.94 11.06 3.10
CA SER A 219 -7.50 9.96 2.24
C SER A 219 -8.56 8.88 2.06
N PHE A 220 -9.42 8.62 3.06
CA PHE A 220 -10.48 7.62 2.92
C PHE A 220 -11.58 8.10 1.98
N ALA A 221 -12.01 9.36 2.12
CA ALA A 221 -12.98 9.97 1.21
C ALA A 221 -12.42 10.05 -0.23
N ASP A 222 -11.16 10.47 -0.37
CA ASP A 222 -10.46 10.52 -1.65
C ASP A 222 -10.34 9.12 -2.29
N GLY A 223 -10.13 8.07 -1.50
CA GLY A 223 -10.12 6.68 -1.98
C GLY A 223 -11.46 6.25 -2.58
N VAL A 224 -12.58 6.63 -1.96
CA VAL A 224 -13.93 6.35 -2.50
C VAL A 224 -14.20 7.14 -3.77
N LEU A 225 -13.78 8.41 -3.83
CA LEU A 225 -13.86 9.23 -5.05
C LEU A 225 -13.03 8.64 -6.19
N GLY A 226 -11.83 8.11 -5.88
CA GLY A 226 -11.01 7.38 -6.85
C GLY A 226 -11.73 6.15 -7.41
N MET A 227 -12.37 5.34 -6.55
CA MET A 227 -13.16 4.19 -6.99
C MET A 227 -14.38 4.61 -7.83
N GLN A 228 -15.04 5.74 -7.50
CA GLN A 228 -16.13 6.28 -8.34
C GLN A 228 -15.64 6.68 -9.74
N GLY A 229 -14.47 7.31 -9.83
CA GLY A 229 -13.84 7.66 -11.10
C GLY A 229 -13.55 6.42 -11.95
N GLU A 230 -13.01 5.37 -11.33
CA GLU A 230 -12.77 4.10 -12.02
C GLU A 230 -14.08 3.44 -12.48
N VAL A 231 -15.14 3.44 -11.68
CA VAL A 231 -16.46 2.96 -12.11
C VAL A 231 -16.94 3.70 -13.37
N SER A 232 -16.76 5.02 -13.44
CA SER A 232 -17.11 5.80 -14.64
C SER A 232 -16.28 5.37 -15.87
N ILE A 233 -15.00 5.03 -15.70
CA ILE A 233 -14.18 4.45 -16.79
C ILE A 233 -14.75 3.10 -17.24
N LEU A 234 -15.05 2.21 -16.29
CA LEU A 234 -15.58 0.87 -16.59
C LEU A 234 -16.94 0.92 -17.31
N GLU A 235 -17.73 1.96 -17.06
CA GLU A 235 -19.04 2.20 -17.68
C GLU A 235 -18.97 2.97 -19.02
N GLY A 236 -17.78 3.33 -19.50
CA GLY A 236 -17.61 4.10 -20.75
C GLY A 236 -18.13 5.55 -20.64
N LYS A 237 -17.92 6.18 -19.48
CA LYS A 237 -18.28 7.58 -19.20
C LYS A 237 -17.01 8.40 -19.02
N GLU A 238 -16.17 8.46 -20.06
CA GLU A 238 -14.82 9.03 -20.02
C GLU A 238 -14.84 10.51 -19.57
N GLU A 239 -15.76 11.32 -20.10
CA GLU A 239 -15.90 12.74 -19.72
C GLU A 239 -16.22 12.92 -18.23
N VAL A 240 -17.10 12.06 -17.68
CA VAL A 240 -17.45 12.10 -16.24
C VAL A 240 -16.25 11.66 -15.41
N ALA A 241 -15.57 10.57 -15.81
CA ALA A 241 -14.38 10.08 -15.14
C ALA A 241 -13.27 11.16 -15.13
N LYS A 242 -13.07 11.86 -16.25
CA LYS A 242 -12.08 12.92 -16.40
C LYS A 242 -12.33 14.05 -15.40
N GLN A 243 -13.56 14.53 -15.32
CA GLN A 243 -13.95 15.55 -14.34
C GLN A 243 -13.74 15.07 -12.90
N GLN A 244 -14.12 13.83 -12.59
CA GLN A 244 -13.93 13.24 -11.26
C GLN A 244 -12.44 13.16 -10.87
N PHE A 245 -11.57 12.71 -11.78
CA PHE A 245 -10.14 12.60 -11.50
C PHE A 245 -9.42 13.94 -11.51
N GLN A 246 -9.83 14.92 -12.31
CA GLN A 246 -9.33 16.29 -12.24
C GLN A 246 -9.69 16.92 -10.88
N ALA A 247 -10.96 16.82 -10.47
CA ALA A 247 -11.40 17.30 -9.16
C ALA A 247 -10.65 16.60 -8.02
N LEU A 248 -10.43 15.28 -8.11
CA LEU A 248 -9.66 14.52 -7.14
C LEU A 248 -8.20 15.00 -7.07
N LEU A 249 -7.57 15.25 -8.22
CA LEU A 249 -6.19 15.72 -8.31
C LEU A 249 -6.02 17.12 -7.68
N GLU A 250 -7.01 18.00 -7.85
CA GLU A 250 -7.00 19.36 -7.27
C GLU A 250 -7.19 19.35 -5.76
N ARG A 251 -8.06 18.47 -5.22
CA ARG A 251 -8.37 18.43 -3.78
C ARG A 251 -7.41 17.58 -2.95
N THR A 252 -6.83 16.52 -3.52
CA THR A 252 -6.12 15.54 -2.71
C THR A 252 -4.76 16.05 -2.26
N THR A 253 -4.45 15.80 -0.99
CA THR A 253 -3.19 16.22 -0.37
C THR A 253 -2.17 15.08 -0.25
N THR A 254 -2.56 13.85 -0.62
CA THR A 254 -1.70 12.68 -0.50
C THR A 254 -1.01 12.38 -1.84
N PRO A 255 0.34 12.32 -1.89
CA PRO A 255 1.10 11.89 -3.06
C PRO A 255 0.59 10.60 -3.73
N MET A 256 0.12 9.65 -2.92
CA MET A 256 -0.46 8.40 -3.43
C MET A 256 -1.71 8.66 -4.29
N MET A 257 -2.70 9.41 -3.77
CA MET A 257 -3.92 9.69 -4.52
C MET A 257 -3.69 10.63 -5.70
N GLN A 258 -2.72 11.54 -5.62
CA GLN A 258 -2.29 12.33 -6.79
C GLN A 258 -1.78 11.42 -7.91
N THR A 259 -0.97 10.42 -7.57
CA THR A 259 -0.43 9.46 -8.54
C THR A 259 -1.55 8.59 -9.13
N VAL A 260 -2.52 8.15 -8.31
CA VAL A 260 -3.70 7.41 -8.78
C VAL A 260 -4.49 8.26 -9.78
N ALA A 261 -4.86 9.49 -9.42
CA ALA A 261 -5.62 10.37 -10.31
C ALA A 261 -4.87 10.65 -11.62
N GLN A 262 -3.55 10.91 -11.58
CA GLN A 262 -2.75 11.12 -12.78
C GLN A 262 -2.64 9.87 -13.67
N LEU A 263 -2.58 8.69 -13.07
CA LEU A 263 -2.59 7.42 -13.82
C LEU A 263 -3.95 7.19 -14.49
N SER A 264 -5.06 7.49 -13.82
CA SER A 264 -6.39 7.36 -14.40
C SER A 264 -6.63 8.41 -15.49
N LEU A 265 -6.13 9.64 -15.33
CA LEU A 265 -6.15 10.66 -16.38
C LEU A 265 -5.28 10.27 -17.60
N LEU A 266 -4.15 9.60 -17.39
CA LEU A 266 -3.40 8.97 -18.48
C LEU A 266 -4.26 7.94 -19.22
N HIS A 267 -4.95 7.07 -18.48
CA HIS A 267 -5.81 6.04 -19.06
C HIS A 267 -6.93 6.66 -19.90
N ILE A 268 -7.58 7.70 -19.38
CA ILE A 268 -8.62 8.46 -20.10
C ILE A 268 -8.06 9.15 -21.34
N ALA A 269 -6.90 9.80 -21.26
CA ALA A 269 -6.27 10.44 -22.43
C ALA A 269 -5.95 9.42 -23.54
N LEU A 270 -5.59 8.18 -23.19
CA LEU A 270 -5.39 7.09 -24.16
C LEU A 270 -6.72 6.66 -24.81
N LEU A 271 -7.81 6.59 -24.04
CA LEU A 271 -9.16 6.27 -24.53
C LEU A 271 -9.68 7.35 -25.50
N GLU A 272 -9.45 8.63 -25.17
CA GLU A 272 -9.86 9.79 -25.98
C GLU A 272 -9.00 10.00 -27.24
N GLY A 273 -7.84 9.33 -27.33
CA GLY A 273 -6.87 9.54 -28.40
C GLY A 273 -6.02 10.81 -28.24
N ASP A 274 -6.06 11.46 -27.09
CA ASP A 274 -5.22 12.63 -26.75
C ASP A 274 -3.81 12.17 -26.34
N PHE A 275 -3.02 11.81 -27.35
CA PHE A 275 -1.68 11.24 -27.15
C PHE A 275 -0.65 12.25 -26.63
N GLU A 276 -0.88 13.55 -26.82
CA GLU A 276 -0.04 14.60 -26.26
C GLU A 276 -0.23 14.66 -24.74
N GLN A 277 -1.48 14.71 -24.28
CA GLN A 277 -1.80 14.71 -22.86
C GLN A 277 -1.39 13.39 -22.18
N ALA A 278 -1.56 12.26 -22.87
CA ALA A 278 -1.07 10.97 -22.40
C ALA A 278 0.46 10.96 -22.18
N GLU A 279 1.25 11.51 -23.11
CA GLU A 279 2.70 11.62 -22.95
C GLU A 279 3.10 12.46 -21.73
N GLN A 280 2.38 13.55 -21.47
CA GLN A 280 2.62 14.42 -20.31
C GLN A 280 2.42 13.66 -18.99
N TYR A 281 1.30 12.94 -18.84
CA TYR A 281 1.04 12.17 -17.63
C TYR A 281 2.01 10.99 -17.47
N ALA A 282 2.30 10.26 -18.55
CA ALA A 282 3.24 9.12 -18.50
C ALA A 282 4.69 9.54 -18.15
N SER A 283 5.05 10.80 -18.42
CA SER A 283 6.36 11.37 -18.08
C SER A 283 6.51 11.71 -16.60
N ILE A 284 5.42 11.77 -15.83
CA ILE A 284 5.47 12.00 -14.38
C ILE A 284 6.19 10.82 -13.72
N ARG A 285 7.24 11.12 -12.93
CA ARG A 285 8.12 10.10 -12.33
C ARG A 285 7.36 9.03 -11.55
N GLN A 286 6.35 9.44 -10.79
CA GLN A 286 5.51 8.55 -9.98
C GLN A 286 4.64 7.65 -10.87
N VAL A 287 3.95 8.22 -11.86
CA VAL A 287 3.14 7.46 -12.83
C VAL A 287 4.01 6.44 -13.58
N LYS A 288 5.20 6.85 -14.05
CA LYS A 288 6.18 5.95 -14.68
C LYS A 288 6.59 4.79 -13.76
N SER A 289 6.77 5.05 -12.47
CA SER A 289 7.05 4.00 -11.48
C SER A 289 5.88 3.01 -11.36
N PHE A 290 4.64 3.49 -11.39
CA PHE A 290 3.44 2.65 -11.36
C PHE A 290 3.29 1.81 -12.63
N LEU A 291 3.47 2.40 -13.81
CA LEU A 291 3.43 1.68 -15.09
C LEU A 291 4.49 0.56 -15.20
N SER A 292 5.57 0.63 -14.40
CA SER A 292 6.58 -0.43 -14.33
C SER A 292 6.16 -1.64 -13.49
N LEU A 293 5.06 -1.56 -12.73
CA LEU A 293 4.56 -2.64 -11.89
C LEU A 293 3.95 -3.73 -12.76
N LYS A 294 4.26 -4.99 -12.42
CA LYS A 294 3.77 -6.18 -13.13
C LYS A 294 2.35 -6.58 -12.70
N LEU A 295 1.44 -5.61 -12.65
CA LEU A 295 0.01 -5.80 -12.44
C LEU A 295 -0.70 -5.77 -13.79
N SER A 296 -1.69 -6.65 -14.00
CA SER A 296 -2.31 -6.82 -15.31
C SER A 296 -2.92 -5.54 -15.87
N ASN A 297 -3.79 -4.86 -15.13
CA ASN A 297 -4.36 -3.57 -15.52
C ASN A 297 -3.30 -2.54 -15.92
N LEU A 298 -2.26 -2.36 -15.09
CA LEU A 298 -1.18 -1.40 -15.37
C LEU A 298 -0.38 -1.77 -16.61
N GLN A 299 -0.18 -3.08 -16.86
CA GLN A 299 0.50 -3.55 -18.06
C GLN A 299 -0.37 -3.44 -19.32
N VAL A 300 -1.70 -3.49 -19.20
CA VAL A 300 -2.62 -3.16 -20.31
C VAL A 300 -2.50 -1.67 -20.67
N ILE A 301 -2.58 -0.77 -19.68
CA ILE A 301 -2.40 0.68 -19.89
C ILE A 301 -1.00 0.97 -20.47
N GLN A 302 0.04 0.33 -19.93
CA GLN A 302 1.41 0.47 -20.44
C GLN A 302 1.53 -0.03 -21.88
N ALA A 303 0.91 -1.16 -22.24
CA ALA A 303 0.91 -1.66 -23.61
C ALA A 303 0.24 -0.66 -24.56
N TRP A 304 -0.91 -0.11 -24.17
CA TRP A 304 -1.63 0.89 -24.95
C TRP A 304 -0.77 2.14 -25.19
N TYR A 305 -0.17 2.68 -24.11
CA TYR A 305 0.73 3.81 -24.19
C TYR A 305 1.94 3.56 -25.11
N GLN A 306 2.58 2.39 -25.01
CA GLN A 306 3.71 2.06 -25.88
C GLN A 306 3.29 1.94 -27.34
N LEU A 307 2.11 1.39 -27.61
CA LEU A 307 1.60 1.20 -28.97
C LEU A 307 1.19 2.52 -29.61
N LYS A 308 0.33 3.29 -28.94
CA LYS A 308 -0.29 4.48 -29.55
C LYS A 308 0.60 5.71 -29.50
N VAL A 309 1.31 5.93 -28.39
CA VAL A 309 2.10 7.14 -28.17
C VAL A 309 3.56 6.93 -28.57
N LYS A 310 4.20 5.86 -28.06
CA LYS A 310 5.63 5.61 -28.36
C LYS A 310 5.88 4.93 -29.69
N LYS A 311 4.87 4.29 -30.29
CA LYS A 311 5.01 3.43 -31.48
C LYS A 311 6.08 2.34 -31.28
N ASP A 312 6.27 1.86 -30.05
CA ASP A 312 7.27 0.85 -29.67
C ASP A 312 6.60 -0.53 -29.58
N VAL A 313 6.65 -1.27 -30.69
CA VAL A 313 6.02 -2.59 -30.83
C VAL A 313 6.65 -3.62 -29.88
N ASP A 314 7.96 -3.57 -29.64
CA ASP A 314 8.64 -4.55 -28.80
C ASP A 314 8.26 -4.39 -27.32
N ARG A 315 8.21 -3.14 -26.84
CA ARG A 315 7.74 -2.86 -25.48
C ARG A 315 6.25 -3.13 -25.32
N THR A 316 5.45 -2.88 -26.36
CA THR A 316 4.03 -3.26 -26.40
C THR A 316 3.87 -4.76 -26.21
N ARG A 317 4.53 -5.60 -27.02
CA ARG A 317 4.49 -7.06 -26.91
C ARG A 317 4.93 -7.55 -25.53
N LYS A 318 5.96 -6.95 -24.96
CA LYS A 318 6.45 -7.28 -23.62
C LYS A 318 5.39 -7.00 -22.55
N ALA A 319 4.74 -5.84 -22.61
CA ALA A 319 3.70 -5.46 -21.66
C ALA A 319 2.46 -6.36 -21.79
N LEU A 320 1.98 -6.61 -23.01
CA LEU A 320 0.87 -7.54 -23.29
C LEU A 320 1.14 -8.95 -22.73
N LYS A 321 2.36 -9.48 -22.95
CA LYS A 321 2.76 -10.77 -22.40
C LYS A 321 2.66 -10.82 -20.88
N ILE A 322 3.10 -9.78 -20.18
CA ILE A 322 3.02 -9.71 -18.72
C ILE A 322 1.56 -9.59 -18.28
N ALA A 323 0.77 -8.73 -18.93
CA ALA A 323 -0.64 -8.55 -18.64
C ALA A 323 -1.41 -9.88 -18.71
N ARG A 324 -1.23 -10.62 -19.82
CA ARG A 324 -1.83 -11.94 -20.04
C ARG A 324 -1.40 -12.95 -18.98
N GLN A 325 -0.10 -13.07 -18.72
CA GLN A 325 0.44 -14.01 -17.72
C GLN A 325 -0.10 -13.78 -16.30
N LYS A 326 -0.48 -12.55 -15.98
CA LYS A 326 -0.94 -12.16 -14.65
C LYS A 326 -2.46 -12.07 -14.52
N MET A 327 -3.20 -12.07 -15.63
CA MET A 327 -4.64 -11.77 -15.67
C MET A 327 -5.46 -12.70 -14.77
N ASP A 328 -5.22 -14.00 -14.87
CA ASP A 328 -5.95 -15.02 -14.08
C ASP A 328 -5.63 -14.96 -12.59
N SER A 329 -4.41 -14.54 -12.26
CA SER A 329 -3.95 -14.37 -10.87
C SER A 329 -4.17 -12.96 -10.31
N SER A 330 -4.82 -12.09 -11.09
CA SER A 330 -5.06 -10.70 -10.69
C SER A 330 -6.09 -10.64 -9.56
N ARG A 331 -6.02 -9.55 -8.79
CA ARG A 331 -6.94 -9.26 -7.68
C ARG A 331 -8.02 -8.25 -8.10
N MET A 332 -8.21 -8.08 -9.41
CA MET A 332 -9.23 -7.19 -9.95
C MET A 332 -10.61 -7.79 -9.70
N LEU A 333 -11.58 -6.93 -9.43
CA LEU A 333 -12.98 -7.32 -9.31
C LEU A 333 -13.52 -7.80 -10.66
N ARG A 334 -14.75 -8.34 -10.66
CA ARG A 334 -15.32 -8.99 -11.86
C ARG A 334 -15.42 -8.04 -13.06
N ASP A 335 -15.98 -6.85 -12.85
CA ASP A 335 -16.14 -5.81 -13.87
C ASP A 335 -14.80 -5.22 -14.32
N GLU A 336 -13.89 -4.94 -13.38
CA GLU A 336 -12.52 -4.51 -13.69
C GLU A 336 -11.78 -5.53 -14.55
N LYS A 337 -11.82 -6.81 -14.15
CA LYS A 337 -11.15 -7.89 -14.89
C LYS A 337 -11.71 -8.00 -16.30
N ARG A 338 -13.04 -8.04 -16.44
CA ARG A 338 -13.70 -8.09 -17.74
C ARG A 338 -13.33 -6.91 -18.63
N TYR A 339 -13.28 -5.70 -18.07
CA TYR A 339 -12.89 -4.50 -18.79
C TYR A 339 -11.46 -4.63 -19.35
N TYR A 340 -10.48 -4.95 -18.51
CA TYR A 340 -9.10 -5.05 -18.94
C TYR A 340 -8.83 -6.27 -19.83
N GLU A 341 -9.61 -7.35 -19.73
CA GLU A 341 -9.57 -8.47 -20.68
C GLU A 341 -10.04 -8.06 -22.07
N ASN A 342 -11.15 -7.32 -22.16
CA ASN A 342 -11.65 -6.80 -23.44
C ASN A 342 -10.63 -5.86 -24.08
N LEU A 343 -10.09 -4.93 -23.28
CA LEU A 343 -9.09 -3.97 -23.76
C LEU A 343 -7.78 -4.67 -24.18
N LEU A 344 -7.35 -5.68 -23.43
CA LEU A 344 -6.20 -6.50 -23.82
C LEU A 344 -6.43 -7.19 -25.17
N ALA A 345 -7.62 -7.75 -25.39
CA ALA A 345 -7.98 -8.41 -26.65
C ALA A 345 -8.03 -7.43 -27.82
N GLU A 346 -8.53 -6.21 -27.60
CA GLU A 346 -8.53 -5.13 -28.60
C GLU A 346 -7.09 -4.75 -29.01
N LEU A 347 -6.20 -4.55 -28.03
CA LEU A 347 -4.79 -4.24 -28.31
C LEU A 347 -4.06 -5.40 -29.00
N GLU A 348 -4.35 -6.65 -28.64
CA GLU A 348 -3.80 -7.83 -29.33
C GLU A 348 -4.28 -7.90 -30.79
N LYS A 349 -5.55 -7.59 -31.05
CA LYS A 349 -6.13 -7.53 -32.39
C LYS A 349 -5.49 -6.41 -33.22
N GLU A 350 -5.40 -5.19 -32.68
CA GLU A 350 -4.79 -4.06 -33.38
C GLU A 350 -3.33 -4.35 -33.75
N LEU A 351 -2.58 -4.99 -32.85
CA LEU A 351 -1.20 -5.37 -33.11
C LEU A 351 -1.06 -6.43 -34.22
N ALA A 352 -2.07 -7.29 -34.37
CA ALA A 352 -2.10 -8.33 -35.40
C ALA A 352 -2.57 -7.81 -36.76
N GLU A 353 -3.52 -6.86 -36.77
CA GLU A 353 -4.08 -6.25 -37.98
C GLU A 353 -3.18 -5.17 -38.59
N GLY A 354 -2.27 -4.59 -37.79
CA GLY A 354 -1.11 -3.86 -38.28
C GLY A 354 -1.11 -2.36 -38.00
N VAL A 355 0.08 -1.90 -37.60
CA VAL A 355 0.59 -0.52 -37.68
C VAL A 355 0.70 -0.07 -39.13
#